data_AF-A0A1I0I5N9-F1
#
_entry.id   AF-A0A1I0I5N9-F1
#
_cell.length_a   1.000
_cell.length_b   1.000
_cell.length_c   1.000
_cell.angle_alpha   90.00
_cell.angle_beta   90.00
_cell.angle_gamma   90.00
#
_symmetry.space_group_name_H-M   'P 1'
#
loop_
_entity.id
_entity.type
_entity.pdbx_description
1 polymer ?
#
loop_
_entity_poly.entity_id
_entity_poly.type
_entity_poly.pdbx_seq_one_letter_code
_entity_poly.pdbx_strand_id
1 'polypeptide(L)'
;MKRRKRQRNNWKQAAVLAAVCFFMIGGITLTLGAVHAARRRKAEAIEASEAANRRAELQQRLAEMETSPENLISIDSDSIPTETSLTAQNEQELTELQKSWLNYIMPRAEEYINVRKDRNTDSEIVGKIFNGDRAEVLEKGDEWSLVASGNVKGYVKNEYCRFGLDALEWAKKNCDAIFRVEGEGLRIRAEESEDSVIIGVVTEGDTLTIDSTVEQVKEGWRAVYYNDQTGYVKADYGELAYRTGKGVTIEEEEAAIRAQKEAEEAASRAAEEARKAAEAAAKEKQRKAEEEEKRRKAEELAKSKDTKLLASIIQCEAGGESYEGKVAVGAVIMNRVKSKSFPNSISGVVYQGGQFTPVATGRLANVLENGPTASCRKAALEALQGRDNTGGALYFGTKAHSPAKATIGGHTFY
;
A
#
# COMPACT_ATOMS: atom_id res chain seq x y z
N MET A 1 22.37 10.95 45.66
CA MET A 1 22.55 11.18 44.20
C MET A 1 22.92 9.94 43.36
N LYS A 2 23.55 8.88 43.88
CA LYS A 2 23.99 7.71 43.06
C LYS A 2 22.88 6.74 42.59
N ARG A 3 21.75 6.62 43.31
CA ARG A 3 20.64 5.69 42.97
C ARG A 3 19.86 6.10 41.71
N ARG A 4 19.60 7.39 41.51
CA ARG A 4 18.89 7.92 40.32
C ARG A 4 19.68 7.77 39.01
N LYS A 5 21.02 7.66 39.07
CA LYS A 5 21.88 7.48 37.89
C LYS A 5 21.89 6.04 37.37
N ARG A 6 21.70 5.04 38.25
CA ARG A 6 21.61 3.61 37.88
C ARG A 6 20.29 3.27 37.16
N GLN A 7 19.16 3.83 37.63
CA GLN A 7 17.85 3.62 36.98
C GLN A 7 17.78 4.20 35.56
N ARG A 8 18.42 5.36 35.31
CA ARG A 8 18.42 6.01 34.00
C ARG A 8 19.23 5.26 32.93
N ASN A 9 20.18 4.42 33.33
CA ASN A 9 20.99 3.61 32.41
C ASN A 9 20.31 2.28 32.04
N ASN A 10 19.53 1.68 32.94
CA ASN A 10 18.77 0.46 32.63
C ASN A 10 17.68 0.70 31.58
N TRP A 11 16.99 1.84 31.62
CA TRP A 11 15.99 2.19 30.61
C TRP A 11 16.59 2.42 29.22
N LYS A 12 17.80 2.97 29.15
CA LYS A 12 18.52 3.15 27.87
C LYS A 12 18.99 1.82 27.28
N GLN A 13 19.42 0.87 28.11
CA GLN A 13 19.77 -0.47 27.63
C GLN A 13 18.53 -1.32 27.25
N ALA A 14 17.41 -1.18 27.97
CA ALA A 14 16.15 -1.83 27.62
C ALA A 14 15.53 -1.28 26.32
N ALA A 15 15.61 0.04 26.08
CA ALA A 15 15.11 0.66 24.85
C ALA A 15 15.93 0.29 23.60
N VAL A 16 17.25 0.12 23.74
CA VAL A 16 18.12 -0.33 22.64
C VAL A 16 17.87 -1.81 22.32
N LEU A 17 17.62 -2.66 23.30
CA LEU A 17 17.28 -4.08 23.06
C LEU A 17 15.91 -4.25 22.38
N ALA A 18 14.91 -3.45 22.77
CA ALA A 18 13.58 -3.46 22.15
C ALA A 18 13.59 -2.99 20.68
N ALA A 19 14.43 -2.01 20.34
CA ALA A 19 14.57 -1.51 18.96
C ALA A 19 15.27 -2.52 18.03
N VAL A 20 16.21 -3.31 18.55
CA VAL A 20 16.91 -4.35 17.75
C VAL A 20 16.01 -5.56 17.49
N CYS A 21 15.14 -5.94 18.42
CA CYS A 21 14.12 -6.99 18.19
C CYS A 21 13.04 -6.55 17.18
N PHE A 22 12.65 -5.27 17.14
CA PHE A 22 11.66 -4.78 16.18
C PHE A 22 12.19 -4.75 14.73
N PHE A 23 13.49 -4.47 14.54
CA PHE A 23 14.10 -4.46 13.20
C PHE A 23 14.39 -5.86 12.64
N MET A 24 14.67 -6.86 13.49
CA MET A 24 14.89 -8.25 13.03
C MET A 24 13.57 -8.98 12.69
N ILE A 25 12.44 -8.62 13.31
CA ILE A 25 11.13 -9.20 13.01
C ILE A 25 10.50 -8.56 11.76
N GLY A 26 10.65 -7.23 11.58
CA GLY A 26 10.09 -6.51 10.43
C GLY A 26 10.75 -6.81 9.07
N GLY A 27 12.03 -7.23 9.05
CA GLY A 27 12.73 -7.62 7.82
C GLY A 27 12.36 -9.01 7.29
N ILE A 28 11.98 -9.93 8.18
CA ILE A 28 11.59 -11.30 7.83
C ILE A 28 10.13 -11.34 7.31
N THR A 29 9.25 -10.47 7.83
CA THR A 29 7.84 -10.39 7.41
C THR A 29 7.65 -9.77 6.01
N LEU A 30 8.50 -8.80 5.62
CA LEU A 30 8.43 -8.14 4.30
C LEU A 30 8.88 -9.05 3.15
N THR A 31 9.81 -9.97 3.40
CA THR A 31 10.31 -10.92 2.39
C THR A 31 9.39 -12.14 2.25
N LEU A 32 8.78 -12.63 3.34
CA LEU A 32 7.77 -13.69 3.28
C LEU A 32 6.49 -13.24 2.54
N GLY A 33 6.02 -12.01 2.76
CA GLY A 33 4.83 -11.47 2.08
C GLY A 33 5.01 -11.35 0.57
N ALA A 34 6.19 -10.94 0.10
CA ALA A 34 6.51 -10.87 -1.33
C ALA A 34 6.59 -12.27 -1.98
N VAL A 35 7.13 -13.26 -1.27
CA VAL A 35 7.18 -14.66 -1.74
C VAL A 35 5.79 -15.30 -1.80
N HIS A 36 4.92 -15.01 -0.82
CA HIS A 36 3.53 -15.49 -0.83
C HIS A 36 2.69 -14.84 -1.93
N ALA A 37 2.85 -13.52 -2.16
CA ALA A 37 2.19 -12.83 -3.27
C ALA A 37 2.65 -13.36 -4.64
N ALA A 38 3.93 -13.71 -4.80
CA ALA A 38 4.45 -14.32 -6.02
C ALA A 38 3.93 -15.75 -6.22
N ARG A 39 3.83 -16.55 -5.16
CA ARG A 39 3.24 -17.90 -5.21
C ARG A 39 1.75 -17.87 -5.53
N ARG A 40 1.01 -16.91 -4.97
CA ARG A 40 -0.42 -16.71 -5.25
C ARG A 40 -0.68 -16.31 -6.70
N ARG A 41 0.10 -15.35 -7.24
CA ARG A 41 0.03 -14.98 -8.67
C ARG A 41 0.36 -16.14 -9.60
N LYS A 42 1.28 -17.02 -9.19
CA LYS A 42 1.64 -18.21 -9.97
C LYS A 42 0.52 -19.27 -9.92
N ALA A 43 -0.13 -19.45 -8.78
CA ALA A 43 -1.29 -20.34 -8.65
C ALA A 43 -2.51 -19.84 -9.44
N GLU A 44 -2.84 -18.55 -9.32
CA GLU A 44 -3.93 -17.90 -10.08
C GLU A 44 -3.69 -17.98 -11.61
N ALA A 45 -2.42 -17.86 -12.06
CA ALA A 45 -2.07 -18.03 -13.47
C ALA A 45 -2.21 -19.48 -13.98
N ILE A 46 -1.93 -20.48 -13.12
CA ILE A 46 -2.11 -21.90 -13.45
C ILE A 46 -3.60 -22.23 -13.54
N GLU A 47 -4.40 -21.78 -12.58
CA GLU A 47 -5.85 -22.01 -12.57
C GLU A 47 -6.56 -21.34 -13.75
N ALA A 48 -6.14 -20.12 -14.12
CA ALA A 48 -6.64 -19.43 -15.31
C ALA A 48 -6.28 -20.17 -16.62
N SER A 49 -5.08 -20.75 -16.70
CA SER A 49 -4.65 -21.57 -17.85
C SER A 49 -5.46 -22.87 -17.95
N GLU A 50 -5.72 -23.55 -16.83
CA GLU A 50 -6.53 -24.78 -16.81
C GLU A 50 -8.00 -24.51 -17.13
N ALA A 51 -8.55 -23.38 -16.69
CA ALA A 51 -9.89 -22.94 -17.05
C ALA A 51 -10.01 -22.61 -18.56
N ALA A 52 -8.97 -22.01 -19.16
CA ALA A 52 -8.91 -21.75 -20.59
C ALA A 52 -8.87 -23.05 -21.41
N ASN A 53 -8.08 -24.04 -20.99
CA ASN A 53 -8.03 -25.35 -21.65
C ASN A 53 -9.37 -26.10 -21.56
N ARG A 54 -10.03 -26.09 -20.39
CA ARG A 54 -11.37 -26.68 -20.22
C ARG A 54 -12.44 -26.02 -21.10
N ARG A 55 -12.36 -24.69 -21.29
CA ARG A 55 -13.26 -23.97 -22.20
C ARG A 55 -13.00 -24.34 -23.66
N ALA A 56 -11.74 -24.51 -24.06
CA ALA A 56 -11.38 -24.94 -25.41
C ALA A 56 -11.88 -26.36 -25.71
N GLU A 57 -11.74 -27.30 -24.77
CA GLU A 57 -12.26 -28.67 -24.90
C GLU A 57 -13.79 -28.71 -25.01
N LEU A 58 -14.51 -27.88 -24.23
CA LEU A 58 -15.97 -27.78 -24.31
C LEU A 58 -16.43 -27.18 -25.64
N GLN A 59 -15.72 -26.17 -26.15
CA GLN A 59 -16.00 -25.60 -27.47
C GLN A 59 -15.74 -26.61 -28.59
N GLN A 60 -14.69 -27.41 -28.49
CA GLN A 60 -14.41 -28.47 -29.45
C GLN A 60 -15.48 -29.57 -29.41
N ARG A 61 -15.94 -29.97 -28.22
CA ARG A 61 -17.07 -30.93 -28.07
C ARG A 61 -18.39 -30.40 -28.60
N LEU A 62 -18.68 -29.12 -28.40
CA LEU A 62 -19.89 -28.49 -28.96
C LEU A 62 -19.82 -28.42 -30.49
N ALA A 63 -18.66 -28.10 -31.06
CA ALA A 63 -18.45 -28.11 -32.52
C ALA A 63 -18.52 -29.53 -33.12
N GLU A 64 -18.04 -30.55 -32.39
CA GLU A 64 -18.20 -31.96 -32.79
C GLU A 64 -19.66 -32.42 -32.73
N MET A 65 -20.45 -31.91 -31.78
CA MET A 65 -21.89 -32.20 -31.68
C MET A 65 -22.71 -31.53 -32.79
N GLU A 66 -22.27 -30.38 -33.31
CA GLU A 66 -22.91 -29.69 -34.44
C GLU A 66 -22.55 -30.29 -35.82
N THR A 67 -21.51 -31.13 -35.92
CA THR A 67 -21.01 -31.67 -37.19
C THR A 67 -21.35 -33.15 -37.44
N SER A 68 -22.06 -33.81 -36.51
CA SER A 68 -22.48 -35.21 -36.66
C SER A 68 -24.01 -35.35 -36.76
N PRO A 69 -24.61 -35.24 -37.96
CA PRO A 69 -26.05 -35.34 -38.15
C PRO A 69 -26.49 -36.78 -38.43
N GLU A 70 -26.13 -37.77 -37.61
CA GLU A 70 -26.76 -39.11 -37.69
C GLU A 70 -26.89 -39.78 -36.32
N ASN A 71 -27.96 -39.41 -35.59
CA ASN A 71 -28.73 -40.39 -34.83
C ASN A 71 -30.16 -39.89 -34.62
N LEU A 72 -30.93 -39.90 -35.71
CA LEU A 72 -32.37 -39.70 -35.71
C LEU A 72 -33.02 -41.04 -35.30
N ILE A 73 -33.42 -41.17 -34.03
CA ILE A 73 -34.38 -42.22 -33.67
C ILE A 73 -35.78 -41.66 -33.91
N SER A 74 -36.40 -42.20 -34.95
CA SER A 74 -37.82 -42.07 -35.30
C SER A 74 -38.71 -42.36 -34.09
N ILE A 75 -39.42 -41.34 -33.58
CA ILE A 75 -40.51 -41.52 -32.62
C ILE A 75 -41.83 -41.46 -33.39
N ASP A 76 -42.48 -42.62 -33.42
CA ASP A 76 -43.77 -42.89 -34.03
C ASP A 76 -44.90 -42.14 -33.30
N SER A 77 -45.84 -41.60 -34.05
CA SER A 77 -46.88 -40.68 -33.60
C SER A 77 -48.13 -41.41 -33.08
N ASP A 78 -47.98 -42.24 -32.04
CA ASP A 78 -49.13 -42.83 -31.33
C ASP A 78 -48.75 -43.24 -29.90
N SER A 79 -48.75 -42.27 -28.97
CA SER A 79 -48.90 -42.52 -27.53
C SER A 79 -48.93 -41.18 -26.78
N ILE A 80 -50.11 -40.57 -26.71
CA ILE A 80 -50.45 -39.61 -25.66
C ILE A 80 -50.97 -40.44 -24.48
N PRO A 81 -50.30 -40.50 -23.32
CA PRO A 81 -50.97 -40.88 -22.09
C PRO A 81 -51.64 -39.63 -21.53
N THR A 82 -52.94 -39.58 -21.78
CA THR A 82 -53.97 -38.90 -21.03
C THR A 82 -53.75 -39.01 -19.53
N GLU A 83 -54.16 -37.98 -18.79
CA GLU A 83 -54.33 -37.96 -17.33
C GLU A 83 -54.50 -39.35 -16.73
N THR A 84 -53.49 -39.83 -16.00
CA THR A 84 -53.61 -41.03 -15.21
C THR A 84 -53.05 -40.73 -13.82
N SER A 85 -53.99 -40.46 -12.92
CA SER A 85 -53.96 -40.84 -11.50
C SER A 85 -52.71 -41.62 -11.09
N LEU A 86 -51.76 -40.94 -10.43
CA LEU A 86 -50.66 -41.60 -9.74
C LEU A 86 -51.20 -42.28 -8.47
N THR A 87 -51.55 -43.55 -8.62
CA THR A 87 -51.66 -44.49 -7.50
C THR A 87 -50.31 -44.65 -6.82
N ALA A 88 -50.35 -44.58 -5.49
CA ALA A 88 -49.25 -44.77 -4.56
C ALA A 88 -48.33 -45.95 -4.91
N GLN A 89 -47.04 -45.66 -5.14
CA GLN A 89 -45.89 -46.50 -4.81
C GLN A 89 -44.60 -45.66 -4.93
N ASN A 90 -43.84 -45.64 -3.82
CA ASN A 90 -42.55 -44.96 -3.60
C ASN A 90 -42.59 -43.48 -3.17
N GLU A 91 -43.16 -43.21 -1.99
CA GLU A 91 -42.87 -42.01 -1.21
C GLU A 91 -41.47 -42.19 -0.59
N GLN A 92 -40.40 -41.87 -1.34
CA GLN A 92 -39.10 -41.67 -0.69
C GLN A 92 -39.25 -40.42 0.19
N GLU A 93 -39.18 -40.60 1.50
CA GLU A 93 -39.22 -39.48 2.43
C GLU A 93 -38.16 -38.45 2.03
N LEU A 94 -38.60 -37.22 1.76
CA LEU A 94 -37.70 -36.12 1.49
C LEU A 94 -36.74 -35.95 2.68
N THR A 95 -35.46 -35.74 2.39
CA THR A 95 -34.48 -35.40 3.44
C THR A 95 -34.86 -34.09 4.12
N GLU A 96 -34.38 -33.85 5.34
CA GLU A 96 -34.61 -32.58 6.06
C GLU A 96 -34.12 -31.36 5.26
N LEU A 97 -33.01 -31.52 4.55
CA LEU A 97 -32.50 -30.51 3.62
C LEU A 97 -33.44 -30.27 2.42
N GLN A 98 -34.07 -31.30 1.88
CA GLN A 98 -35.05 -31.11 0.79
C GLN A 98 -36.33 -30.44 1.30
N LYS A 99 -36.82 -30.85 2.47
CA LYS A 99 -38.00 -30.26 3.11
C LYS A 99 -37.79 -28.77 3.40
N SER A 100 -36.62 -28.40 3.93
CA SER A 100 -36.32 -27.01 4.28
C SER A 100 -36.27 -26.06 3.08
N TRP A 101 -36.15 -26.59 1.86
CA TRP A 101 -36.11 -25.79 0.63
C TRP A 101 -37.47 -25.64 -0.07
N LEU A 102 -38.50 -26.42 0.29
CA LEU A 102 -39.78 -26.45 -0.43
C LEU A 102 -40.46 -25.08 -0.55
N ASN A 103 -40.32 -24.23 0.48
CA ASN A 103 -40.90 -22.90 0.53
C ASN A 103 -39.92 -21.80 0.10
N TYR A 104 -38.81 -22.13 -0.56
CA TYR A 104 -37.85 -21.16 -1.03
C TYR A 104 -37.83 -21.05 -2.55
N ILE A 105 -37.42 -19.88 -3.02
CA ILE A 105 -37.02 -19.63 -4.40
C ILE A 105 -35.58 -19.18 -4.50
N MET A 106 -35.01 -19.40 -5.68
CA MET A 106 -33.79 -18.76 -6.14
C MET A 106 -33.99 -18.10 -7.51
N PRO A 107 -33.35 -16.94 -7.77
CA PRO A 107 -33.46 -16.26 -9.06
C PRO A 107 -32.95 -17.08 -10.24
N ARG A 108 -33.75 -17.14 -11.30
CA ARG A 108 -33.37 -17.61 -12.65
C ARG A 108 -33.01 -16.41 -13.52
N ALA A 109 -31.97 -15.68 -13.12
CA ALA A 109 -31.43 -14.52 -13.82
C ALA A 109 -29.90 -14.51 -13.76
N GLU A 110 -29.23 -13.70 -14.59
CA GLU A 110 -27.77 -13.59 -14.59
C GLU A 110 -27.26 -12.87 -13.34
N GLU A 111 -27.85 -11.73 -13.01
CA GLU A 111 -27.40 -10.89 -11.89
C GLU A 111 -28.43 -10.80 -10.75
N TYR A 112 -29.68 -10.44 -11.05
CA TYR A 112 -30.74 -10.28 -10.05
C TYR A 112 -32.14 -10.33 -10.65
N ILE A 113 -33.15 -10.49 -9.80
CA ILE A 113 -34.56 -10.24 -10.10
C ILE A 113 -35.07 -9.07 -9.26
N ASN A 114 -36.01 -8.30 -9.82
CA ASN A 114 -36.67 -7.22 -9.10
C ASN A 114 -37.83 -7.76 -8.27
N VAL A 115 -37.93 -7.28 -7.03
CA VAL A 115 -39.08 -7.49 -6.15
C VAL A 115 -39.95 -6.24 -6.21
N ARG A 116 -41.24 -6.44 -6.48
CA ARG A 116 -42.18 -5.35 -6.74
C ARG A 116 -43.24 -5.23 -5.65
N LYS A 117 -43.84 -4.05 -5.55
CA LYS A 117 -44.89 -3.78 -4.57
C LYS A 117 -46.19 -4.52 -4.87
N ASP A 118 -46.54 -4.67 -6.15
CA ASP A 118 -47.78 -5.33 -6.61
C ASP A 118 -47.50 -6.39 -7.69
N ARG A 119 -48.52 -7.21 -8.00
CA ARG A 119 -48.47 -8.32 -8.98
C ARG A 119 -48.50 -7.85 -10.44
N ASN A 120 -47.70 -6.85 -10.80
CA ASN A 120 -47.61 -6.33 -12.17
C ASN A 120 -46.25 -5.67 -12.44
N THR A 121 -45.91 -5.49 -13.72
CA THR A 121 -44.63 -4.95 -14.19
C THR A 121 -44.46 -3.44 -14.06
N ASP A 122 -45.54 -2.71 -13.80
CA ASP A 122 -45.54 -1.25 -13.73
C ASP A 122 -45.44 -0.73 -12.29
N SER A 123 -45.61 -1.63 -11.32
CA SER A 123 -45.52 -1.31 -9.90
C SER A 123 -44.08 -1.02 -9.47
N GLU A 124 -43.98 -0.23 -8.40
CA GLU A 124 -42.71 0.19 -7.78
C GLU A 124 -41.83 -1.02 -7.44
N ILE A 125 -40.53 -0.91 -7.70
CA ILE A 125 -39.53 -1.91 -7.30
C ILE A 125 -39.12 -1.59 -5.87
N VAL A 126 -39.36 -2.53 -4.95
CA VAL A 126 -39.09 -2.39 -3.52
C VAL A 126 -37.77 -3.04 -3.10
N GLY A 127 -37.19 -3.88 -3.95
CA GLY A 127 -35.87 -4.45 -3.73
C GLY A 127 -35.40 -5.36 -4.86
N LYS A 128 -34.23 -5.94 -4.67
CA LYS A 128 -33.60 -6.90 -5.60
C LYS A 128 -33.17 -8.15 -4.85
N ILE A 129 -33.26 -9.29 -5.52
CA ILE A 129 -32.71 -10.57 -5.04
C ILE A 129 -31.66 -10.99 -6.07
N PHE A 130 -30.40 -11.05 -5.66
CA PHE A 130 -29.28 -11.36 -6.54
C PHE A 130 -29.17 -12.86 -6.81
N ASN A 131 -28.50 -13.21 -7.88
CA ASN A 131 -28.22 -14.59 -8.22
C ASN A 131 -27.37 -15.23 -7.09
N GLY A 132 -27.84 -16.37 -6.57
CA GLY A 132 -27.28 -16.99 -5.35
C GLY A 132 -27.96 -16.58 -4.03
N ASP A 133 -28.81 -15.56 -4.04
CA ASP A 133 -29.70 -15.26 -2.91
C ASP A 133 -30.91 -16.18 -2.92
N ARG A 134 -31.50 -16.39 -1.75
CA ARG A 134 -32.77 -17.13 -1.60
C ARG A 134 -33.86 -16.25 -1.01
N ALA A 135 -35.11 -16.50 -1.38
CA ALA A 135 -36.26 -15.86 -0.76
C ALA A 135 -37.30 -16.89 -0.34
N GLU A 136 -37.92 -16.66 0.81
CA GLU A 136 -39.03 -17.47 1.30
C GLU A 136 -40.31 -17.08 0.56
N VAL A 137 -41.06 -18.07 0.10
CA VAL A 137 -42.36 -17.92 -0.54
C VAL A 137 -43.43 -17.87 0.55
N LEU A 138 -44.06 -16.71 0.70
CA LEU A 138 -45.16 -16.50 1.65
C LEU A 138 -46.51 -16.84 1.04
N GLU A 139 -46.71 -16.52 -0.24
CA GLU A 139 -47.92 -16.84 -0.99
C GLU A 139 -47.53 -17.20 -2.42
N LYS A 140 -47.90 -18.42 -2.86
CA LYS A 140 -47.67 -18.89 -4.22
C LYS A 140 -48.89 -18.58 -5.08
N GLY A 141 -48.72 -17.74 -6.09
CA GLY A 141 -49.72 -17.51 -7.14
C GLY A 141 -49.31 -18.15 -8.47
N ASP A 142 -50.16 -18.04 -9.49
CA ASP A 142 -49.95 -18.68 -10.79
C ASP A 142 -48.83 -17.99 -11.60
N GLU A 143 -48.87 -16.66 -11.69
CA GLU A 143 -47.86 -15.86 -12.41
C GLU A 143 -46.90 -15.10 -11.49
N TRP A 144 -47.39 -14.68 -10.33
CA TRP A 144 -46.66 -13.88 -9.35
C TRP A 144 -46.77 -14.51 -7.96
N SER A 145 -45.66 -14.53 -7.23
CA SER A 145 -45.61 -15.03 -5.86
C SER A 145 -45.12 -13.94 -4.91
N LEU A 146 -45.72 -13.88 -3.71
CA LEU A 146 -45.27 -13.01 -2.63
C LEU A 146 -44.08 -13.68 -1.93
N VAL A 147 -42.95 -12.98 -1.87
CA VAL A 147 -41.73 -13.49 -1.26
C VAL A 147 -41.18 -12.52 -0.21
N ALA A 148 -40.36 -13.05 0.69
CA ALA A 148 -39.56 -12.29 1.64
C ALA A 148 -38.11 -12.75 1.63
N SER A 149 -37.17 -11.81 1.61
CA SER A 149 -35.74 -12.08 1.75
C SER A 149 -35.03 -10.89 2.39
N GLY A 150 -34.41 -11.12 3.55
CA GLY A 150 -33.82 -10.04 4.34
C GLY A 150 -34.88 -9.02 4.76
N ASN A 151 -34.67 -7.75 4.40
CA ASN A 151 -35.61 -6.66 4.65
C ASN A 151 -36.59 -6.43 3.48
N VAL A 152 -36.45 -7.17 2.38
CA VAL A 152 -37.30 -7.06 1.20
C VAL A 152 -38.52 -7.96 1.34
N LYS A 153 -39.70 -7.40 1.09
CA LYS A 153 -40.97 -8.15 0.96
C LYS A 153 -41.78 -7.60 -0.20
N GLY A 154 -42.19 -8.48 -1.12
CA GLY A 154 -42.99 -8.09 -2.28
C GLY A 154 -43.16 -9.22 -3.30
N TYR A 155 -43.65 -8.88 -4.48
CA TYR A 155 -44.00 -9.82 -5.53
C TYR A 155 -42.87 -10.01 -6.54
N VAL A 156 -42.64 -11.27 -6.91
CA VAL A 156 -41.72 -11.68 -7.98
C VAL A 156 -42.48 -12.46 -9.04
N LYS A 157 -42.03 -12.35 -10.29
CA LYS A 157 -42.63 -13.06 -11.42
C LYS A 157 -42.08 -14.49 -11.48
N ASN A 158 -42.98 -15.48 -11.49
CA ASN A 158 -42.64 -16.89 -11.33
C ASN A 158 -41.69 -17.42 -12.41
N GLU A 159 -41.74 -16.88 -13.64
CA GLU A 159 -40.88 -17.30 -14.75
C GLU A 159 -39.37 -17.10 -14.47
N TYR A 160 -39.04 -16.16 -13.58
CA TYR A 160 -37.67 -15.86 -13.17
C TYR A 160 -37.29 -16.52 -11.84
N CYS A 161 -38.06 -17.52 -11.37
CA CYS A 161 -37.85 -18.16 -10.09
C CYS A 161 -37.70 -19.68 -10.26
N ARG A 162 -36.69 -20.26 -9.62
CA ARG A 162 -36.63 -21.71 -9.35
C ARG A 162 -37.28 -21.96 -8.00
N PHE A 163 -38.18 -22.92 -7.90
CA PHE A 163 -38.93 -23.20 -6.68
C PHE A 163 -38.48 -24.52 -6.04
N GLY A 164 -38.44 -24.55 -4.71
CA GLY A 164 -38.33 -25.81 -3.97
C GLY A 164 -37.07 -26.59 -4.32
N LEU A 165 -37.26 -27.83 -4.76
CA LEU A 165 -36.16 -28.74 -5.09
C LEU A 165 -35.30 -28.27 -6.26
N ASP A 166 -35.88 -27.58 -7.25
CA ASP A 166 -35.11 -27.00 -8.37
C ASP A 166 -34.17 -25.90 -7.88
N ALA A 167 -34.60 -25.10 -6.90
CA ALA A 167 -33.72 -24.12 -6.24
C ALA A 167 -32.57 -24.81 -5.49
N LEU A 168 -32.84 -25.94 -4.80
CA LEU A 168 -31.83 -26.72 -4.09
C LEU A 168 -30.81 -27.38 -5.04
N GLU A 169 -31.27 -27.95 -6.15
CA GLU A 169 -30.38 -28.52 -7.17
C GLU A 169 -29.46 -27.46 -7.78
N TRP A 170 -30.00 -26.27 -8.02
CA TRP A 170 -29.19 -25.15 -8.47
C TRP A 170 -28.18 -24.71 -7.40
N ALA A 171 -28.59 -24.61 -6.14
CA ALA A 171 -27.70 -24.24 -5.03
C ALA A 171 -26.55 -25.24 -4.85
N LYS A 172 -26.83 -26.55 -4.96
CA LYS A 172 -25.80 -27.61 -4.92
C LYS A 172 -24.67 -27.42 -5.92
N LYS A 173 -25.00 -26.87 -7.09
CA LYS A 173 -24.06 -26.70 -8.20
C LYS A 173 -23.31 -25.36 -8.15
N ASN A 174 -23.95 -24.31 -7.63
CA ASN A 174 -23.47 -22.93 -7.80
C ASN A 174 -23.15 -22.21 -6.48
N CYS A 175 -23.58 -22.73 -5.34
CA CYS A 175 -23.33 -22.14 -4.03
C CYS A 175 -22.33 -22.99 -3.22
N ASP A 176 -21.51 -22.33 -2.41
CA ASP A 176 -20.62 -23.02 -1.47
C ASP A 176 -21.44 -23.86 -0.48
N ALA A 177 -21.13 -25.14 -0.38
CA ALA A 177 -21.64 -25.97 0.71
C ALA A 177 -20.98 -25.53 2.03
N ILE A 178 -21.80 -25.32 3.04
CA ILE A 178 -21.37 -24.90 4.38
C ILE A 178 -21.94 -25.84 5.43
N PHE A 179 -21.21 -25.98 6.53
CA PHE A 179 -21.63 -26.65 7.74
C PHE A 179 -21.99 -25.58 8.77
N ARG A 180 -23.27 -25.50 9.13
CA ARG A 180 -23.76 -24.58 10.15
C ARG A 180 -23.76 -25.30 11.49
N VAL A 181 -23.02 -24.76 12.45
CA VAL A 181 -22.86 -25.37 13.76
C VAL A 181 -24.12 -25.18 14.60
N GLU A 182 -24.58 -26.27 15.22
CA GLU A 182 -25.69 -26.30 16.17
C GLU A 182 -25.18 -26.66 17.57
N GLY A 183 -25.74 -26.00 18.59
CA GLY A 183 -25.40 -26.23 20.00
C GLY A 183 -24.15 -25.49 20.52
N GLU A 184 -23.92 -25.61 21.83
CA GLU A 184 -22.93 -24.84 22.59
C GLU A 184 -21.48 -25.34 22.40
N GLY A 185 -20.97 -25.21 21.17
CA GLY A 185 -19.56 -25.34 20.86
C GLY A 185 -19.15 -26.65 20.20
N LEU A 186 -18.43 -26.54 19.09
CA LEU A 186 -17.96 -27.64 18.28
C LEU A 186 -16.45 -27.55 18.05
N ARG A 187 -15.76 -28.67 18.32
CA ARG A 187 -14.31 -28.79 18.13
C ARG A 187 -14.00 -29.23 16.71
N ILE A 188 -13.08 -28.52 16.08
CA ILE A 188 -12.52 -28.86 14.77
C ILE A 188 -11.23 -29.64 15.01
N ARG A 189 -11.09 -30.79 14.37
CA ARG A 189 -9.99 -31.73 14.58
C ARG A 189 -9.14 -31.90 13.33
N ALA A 190 -7.88 -32.30 13.51
CA ALA A 190 -6.95 -32.55 12.41
C ALA A 190 -7.31 -33.81 11.60
N GLU A 191 -7.99 -34.79 12.20
CA GLU A 191 -8.39 -36.05 11.58
C GLU A 191 -9.82 -36.46 12.02
N GLU A 192 -10.41 -37.42 11.32
CA GLU A 192 -11.76 -38.00 11.54
C GLU A 192 -11.84 -38.92 12.77
N SER A 193 -11.32 -38.44 13.90
CA SER A 193 -11.23 -39.18 15.16
C SER A 193 -11.45 -38.28 16.37
N GLU A 194 -12.18 -38.78 17.38
CA GLU A 194 -12.40 -38.05 18.65
C GLU A 194 -11.14 -37.95 19.51
N ASP A 195 -10.12 -38.73 19.20
CA ASP A 195 -8.82 -38.69 19.86
C ASP A 195 -7.81 -37.79 19.10
N SER A 196 -8.21 -37.26 17.94
CA SER A 196 -7.35 -36.39 17.12
C SER A 196 -7.16 -35.01 17.75
N VAL A 197 -6.03 -34.39 17.40
CA VAL A 197 -5.64 -33.05 17.82
C VAL A 197 -6.73 -32.04 17.45
N ILE A 198 -7.14 -31.24 18.42
CA ILE A 198 -8.07 -30.14 18.21
C ILE A 198 -7.31 -28.97 17.62
N ILE A 199 -7.70 -28.53 16.42
CA ILE A 199 -7.09 -27.41 15.70
C ILE A 199 -7.89 -26.11 15.86
N GLY A 200 -9.15 -26.20 16.29
CA GLY A 200 -10.03 -25.06 16.47
C GLY A 200 -11.29 -25.37 17.26
N VAL A 201 -11.99 -24.32 17.67
CA VAL A 201 -13.30 -24.39 18.32
C VAL A 201 -14.17 -23.31 17.71
N VAL A 202 -15.39 -23.69 17.35
CA VAL A 202 -16.44 -22.81 16.84
C VAL A 202 -17.67 -22.91 17.73
N THR A 203 -18.54 -21.93 17.63
CA THR A 203 -19.72 -21.75 18.47
C THR A 203 -21.01 -21.89 17.65
N GLU A 204 -22.14 -21.97 18.35
CA GLU A 204 -23.45 -22.05 17.71
C GLU A 204 -23.65 -20.93 16.68
N GLY A 205 -24.17 -21.29 15.51
CA GLY A 205 -24.43 -20.35 14.42
C GLY A 205 -23.22 -20.01 13.55
N ASP A 206 -22.00 -20.40 13.94
CA ASP A 206 -20.83 -20.30 13.07
C ASP A 206 -21.03 -21.17 11.82
N THR A 207 -20.52 -20.68 10.69
CA THR A 207 -20.58 -21.42 9.41
C THR A 207 -19.18 -21.75 8.93
N LEU A 208 -18.93 -23.02 8.69
CA LEU A 208 -17.68 -23.53 8.13
C LEU A 208 -17.88 -23.90 6.67
N THR A 209 -16.96 -23.53 5.79
CA THR A 209 -17.01 -23.98 4.38
C THR A 209 -16.67 -25.47 4.34
N ILE A 210 -17.48 -26.29 3.67
CA ILE A 210 -17.20 -27.72 3.51
C ILE A 210 -16.10 -27.91 2.48
N ASP A 211 -15.14 -28.77 2.79
CA ASP A 211 -14.09 -29.14 1.85
C ASP A 211 -14.60 -30.24 0.91
N SER A 212 -15.08 -29.83 -0.26
CA SER A 212 -15.60 -30.73 -1.28
C SER A 212 -14.52 -31.52 -2.04
N THR A 213 -13.23 -31.25 -1.78
CA THR A 213 -12.12 -32.01 -2.40
C THR A 213 -11.90 -33.36 -1.73
N VAL A 214 -12.42 -33.54 -0.51
CA VAL A 214 -12.36 -34.81 0.21
C VAL A 214 -13.53 -35.69 -0.21
N GLU A 215 -13.28 -36.62 -1.13
CA GLU A 215 -14.31 -37.50 -1.71
C GLU A 215 -14.89 -38.52 -0.72
N GLN A 216 -14.10 -38.92 0.28
CA GLN A 216 -14.49 -39.91 1.28
C GLN A 216 -14.20 -39.37 2.68
N VAL A 217 -15.27 -39.19 3.45
CA VAL A 217 -15.21 -38.84 4.86
C VAL A 217 -15.89 -39.95 5.64
N LYS A 218 -15.30 -40.37 6.76
CA LYS A 218 -15.88 -41.38 7.65
C LYS A 218 -17.29 -40.99 8.08
N GLU A 219 -18.17 -42.00 8.16
CA GLU A 219 -19.55 -41.81 8.63
C GLU A 219 -19.58 -41.08 9.99
N GLY A 220 -20.46 -40.08 10.10
CA GLY A 220 -20.57 -39.20 11.26
C GLY A 220 -19.56 -38.04 11.30
N TRP A 221 -18.69 -37.89 10.29
CA TRP A 221 -17.76 -36.77 10.16
C TRP A 221 -18.04 -35.91 8.93
N ARG A 222 -17.55 -34.67 8.95
CA ARG A 222 -17.56 -33.72 7.84
C ARG A 222 -16.19 -33.05 7.72
N ALA A 223 -15.67 -32.96 6.51
CA ALA A 223 -14.47 -32.20 6.19
C ALA A 223 -14.83 -30.72 5.95
N VAL A 224 -14.09 -29.81 6.55
CA VAL A 224 -14.34 -28.37 6.52
C VAL A 224 -13.03 -27.59 6.40
N TYR A 225 -13.06 -26.43 5.76
CA TYR A 225 -11.92 -25.51 5.73
C TYR A 225 -11.85 -24.67 7.01
N TYR A 226 -10.68 -24.67 7.66
CA TYR A 226 -10.40 -23.87 8.84
C TYR A 226 -8.94 -23.43 8.88
N ASN A 227 -8.68 -22.12 8.93
CA ASN A 227 -7.33 -21.53 8.92
C ASN A 227 -6.43 -22.08 7.79
N ASP A 228 -6.93 -22.06 6.55
CA ASP A 228 -6.21 -22.49 5.34
C ASP A 228 -5.81 -23.98 5.30
N GLN A 229 -6.43 -24.82 6.14
CA GLN A 229 -6.27 -26.28 6.12
C GLN A 229 -7.61 -26.99 6.27
N THR A 230 -7.65 -28.26 5.86
CA THR A 230 -8.81 -29.14 6.08
C THR A 230 -8.83 -29.59 7.54
N GLY A 231 -10.00 -29.46 8.17
CA GLY A 231 -10.30 -29.98 9.49
C GLY A 231 -11.56 -30.84 9.44
N TYR A 232 -11.82 -31.54 10.54
CA TYR A 232 -12.91 -32.49 10.64
C TYR A 232 -13.80 -32.17 11.84
N VAL A 233 -15.10 -32.19 11.62
CA VAL A 233 -16.12 -31.96 12.63
C VAL A 233 -17.13 -33.10 12.63
N LYS A 234 -17.81 -33.30 13.77
CA LYS A 234 -18.89 -34.28 13.87
C LYS A 234 -20.14 -33.76 13.17
N ALA A 235 -20.71 -34.60 12.32
CA ALA A 235 -21.90 -34.27 11.53
C ALA A 235 -23.14 -34.02 12.40
N ASP A 236 -23.24 -34.63 13.58
CA ASP A 236 -24.41 -34.53 14.47
C ASP A 236 -24.55 -33.16 15.16
N TYR A 237 -23.52 -32.31 15.10
CA TYR A 237 -23.48 -30.99 15.77
C TYR A 237 -23.67 -29.84 14.79
N GLY A 238 -24.38 -30.09 13.70
CA GLY A 238 -24.67 -29.07 12.71
C GLY A 238 -25.29 -29.61 11.44
N GLU A 239 -25.75 -28.70 10.62
CA GLU A 239 -26.46 -29.04 9.39
C GLU A 239 -25.66 -28.67 8.14
N LEU A 240 -25.87 -29.46 7.09
CA LEU A 240 -25.44 -29.09 5.74
C LEU A 240 -26.37 -27.99 5.22
N ALA A 241 -25.81 -26.85 4.86
CA ALA A 241 -26.51 -25.76 4.21
C ALA A 241 -25.70 -25.25 3.00
N TYR A 242 -26.27 -24.29 2.28
CA TYR A 242 -25.59 -23.59 1.19
C TYR A 242 -25.47 -22.12 1.52
N ARG A 243 -24.30 -21.54 1.21
CA ARG A 243 -24.07 -20.11 1.36
C ARG A 243 -24.96 -19.38 0.35
N THR A 244 -25.99 -18.73 0.89
CA THR A 244 -26.97 -17.96 0.13
C THR A 244 -27.04 -16.57 0.72
N GLY A 245 -27.19 -15.55 -0.12
CA GLY A 245 -27.41 -14.20 0.34
C GLY A 245 -28.90 -13.90 0.56
N LYS A 246 -29.18 -12.62 0.78
CA LYS A 246 -30.51 -12.10 1.10
C LYS A 246 -30.79 -10.93 0.16
N GLY A 247 -32.07 -10.76 -0.18
CA GLY A 247 -32.53 -9.61 -0.93
C GLY A 247 -32.20 -8.29 -0.23
N VAL A 248 -31.91 -7.29 -1.05
CA VAL A 248 -31.53 -5.94 -0.64
C VAL A 248 -32.60 -4.97 -1.13
N THR A 249 -33.07 -4.09 -0.24
CA THR A 249 -34.03 -3.05 -0.63
C THR A 249 -33.36 -2.01 -1.51
N ILE A 250 -34.14 -1.27 -2.31
CA ILE A 250 -33.58 -0.18 -3.12
C ILE A 250 -32.91 0.88 -2.24
N GLU A 251 -33.50 1.18 -1.08
CA GLU A 251 -32.93 2.12 -0.11
C GLU A 251 -31.57 1.66 0.44
N GLU A 252 -31.42 0.37 0.77
CA GLU A 252 -30.16 -0.20 1.23
C GLU A 252 -29.09 -0.21 0.13
N GLU A 253 -29.46 -0.52 -1.12
CA GLU A 253 -28.55 -0.47 -2.26
C GLU A 253 -28.06 0.96 -2.53
N GLU A 254 -28.97 1.93 -2.55
CA GLU A 254 -28.62 3.34 -2.72
C GLU A 254 -27.75 3.88 -1.59
N ALA A 255 -28.04 3.48 -0.34
CA ALA A 255 -27.24 3.81 0.82
C ALA A 255 -25.83 3.20 0.72
N ALA A 256 -25.71 1.94 0.28
CA ALA A 256 -24.43 1.27 0.07
C ALA A 256 -23.61 1.95 -1.04
N ILE A 257 -24.23 2.29 -2.17
CA ILE A 257 -23.57 3.01 -3.27
C ILE A 257 -23.08 4.38 -2.79
N ARG A 258 -23.90 5.11 -2.01
CA ARG A 258 -23.52 6.41 -1.45
C ARG A 258 -22.36 6.28 -0.48
N ALA A 259 -22.43 5.34 0.46
CA ALA A 259 -21.36 5.07 1.41
C ALA A 259 -20.06 4.66 0.70
N GLN A 260 -20.15 3.85 -0.35
CA GLN A 260 -18.99 3.45 -1.15
C GLN A 260 -18.36 4.66 -1.86
N LYS A 261 -19.17 5.52 -2.50
CA LYS A 261 -18.67 6.74 -3.15
C LYS A 261 -18.04 7.70 -2.14
N GLU A 262 -18.67 7.92 -0.99
CA GLU A 262 -18.13 8.77 0.07
C GLU A 262 -16.81 8.20 0.62
N ALA A 263 -16.71 6.88 0.80
CA ALA A 263 -15.48 6.21 1.22
C ALA A 263 -14.36 6.31 0.16
N GLU A 264 -14.69 6.14 -1.13
CA GLU A 264 -13.74 6.28 -2.24
C GLU A 264 -13.23 7.72 -2.34
N GLU A 265 -14.12 8.72 -2.25
CA GLU A 265 -13.74 10.12 -2.24
C GLU A 265 -12.88 10.47 -1.02
N ALA A 266 -13.22 9.97 0.17
CA ALA A 266 -12.43 10.17 1.37
C ALA A 266 -11.03 9.55 1.24
N ALA A 267 -10.93 8.35 0.67
CA ALA A 267 -9.65 7.69 0.40
C ALA A 267 -8.81 8.48 -0.62
N SER A 268 -9.43 8.99 -1.69
CA SER A 268 -8.76 9.83 -2.69
C SER A 268 -8.24 11.14 -2.10
N ARG A 269 -9.04 11.84 -1.27
CA ARG A 269 -8.60 13.04 -0.54
C ARG A 269 -7.43 12.75 0.40
N ALA A 270 -7.51 11.66 1.17
CA ALA A 270 -6.44 11.27 2.09
C ALA A 270 -5.13 10.91 1.34
N ALA A 271 -5.24 10.21 0.20
CA ALA A 271 -4.08 9.89 -0.64
C ALA A 271 -3.41 11.15 -1.22
N GLU A 272 -4.20 12.13 -1.65
CA GLU A 272 -3.69 13.41 -2.16
C GLU A 272 -2.99 14.23 -1.08
N GLU A 273 -3.56 14.29 0.13
CA GLU A 273 -2.95 14.95 1.28
C GLU A 273 -1.64 14.27 1.69
N ALA A 274 -1.60 12.94 1.73
CA ALA A 274 -0.39 12.17 2.00
C ALA A 274 0.69 12.43 0.94
N ARG A 275 0.32 12.51 -0.34
CA ARG A 275 1.24 12.84 -1.44
C ARG A 275 1.83 14.24 -1.27
N LYS A 276 0.99 15.24 -1.01
CA LYS A 276 1.44 16.63 -0.77
C LYS A 276 2.36 16.73 0.45
N ALA A 277 2.03 16.02 1.54
CA ALA A 277 2.86 15.97 2.74
C ALA A 277 4.23 15.31 2.48
N ALA A 278 4.25 14.21 1.71
CA ALA A 278 5.48 13.53 1.34
C ALA A 278 6.36 14.41 0.43
N GLU A 279 5.77 15.12 -0.53
CA GLU A 279 6.49 16.06 -1.40
C GLU A 279 7.08 17.22 -0.59
N ALA A 280 6.30 17.80 0.34
CA ALA A 280 6.77 18.86 1.21
C ALA A 280 7.93 18.39 2.11
N ALA A 281 7.83 17.18 2.68
CA ALA A 281 8.89 16.59 3.49
C ALA A 281 10.17 16.32 2.67
N ALA A 282 10.03 15.87 1.42
CA ALA A 282 11.16 15.65 0.52
C ALA A 282 11.87 16.97 0.17
N LYS A 283 11.12 18.02 -0.18
CA LYS A 283 11.68 19.37 -0.43
C LYS A 283 12.42 19.92 0.78
N GLU A 284 11.87 19.76 1.98
CA GLU A 284 12.52 20.21 3.21
C GLU A 284 13.80 19.43 3.52
N LYS A 285 13.81 18.11 3.27
CA LYS A 285 15.02 17.29 3.40
C LYS A 285 16.10 17.70 2.41
N GLN A 286 15.73 17.99 1.17
CA GLN A 286 16.66 18.48 0.14
C GLN A 286 17.26 19.83 0.56
N ARG A 287 16.42 20.79 0.98
CA ARG A 287 16.90 22.11 1.45
C ARG A 287 17.90 21.99 2.61
N LYS A 288 17.60 21.12 3.58
CA LYS A 288 18.53 20.86 4.71
C LYS A 288 19.84 20.24 4.25
N ALA A 289 19.80 19.31 3.31
CA ALA A 289 21.00 18.69 2.76
C ALA A 289 21.86 19.71 2.00
N GLU A 290 21.26 20.59 1.20
CA GLU A 290 21.94 21.67 0.49
C GLU A 290 22.57 22.68 1.46
N GLU A 291 21.85 23.07 2.52
CA GLU A 291 22.38 23.95 3.58
C GLU A 291 23.55 23.30 4.34
N GLU A 292 23.44 22.02 4.66
CA GLU A 292 24.50 21.26 5.33
C GLU A 292 25.75 21.11 4.44
N GLU A 293 25.56 20.84 3.14
CA GLU A 293 26.67 20.78 2.18
C GLU A 293 27.37 22.14 2.04
N LYS A 294 26.60 23.24 1.95
CA LYS A 294 27.14 24.60 1.88
C LYS A 294 27.93 24.94 3.13
N ARG A 295 27.43 24.55 4.32
CA ARG A 295 28.14 24.72 5.60
C ARG A 295 29.44 23.91 5.61
N ARG A 296 29.40 22.64 5.20
CA ARG A 296 30.59 21.77 5.14
C ARG A 296 31.67 22.35 4.21
N LYS A 297 31.28 22.81 3.02
CA LYS A 297 32.19 23.48 2.07
C LYS A 297 32.80 24.74 2.66
N ALA A 298 32.02 25.57 3.37
CA ALA A 298 32.52 26.77 4.03
C ALA A 298 33.51 26.43 5.16
N GLU A 299 33.24 25.39 5.95
CA GLU A 299 34.15 24.91 7.00
C GLU A 299 35.46 24.35 6.44
N GLU A 300 35.39 23.60 5.34
CA GLU A 300 36.57 23.08 4.64
C GLU A 300 37.42 24.21 4.07
N LEU A 301 36.79 25.17 3.40
CA LEU A 301 37.47 26.37 2.90
C LEU A 301 38.16 27.12 4.04
N ALA A 302 37.48 27.33 5.17
CA ALA A 302 38.04 28.00 6.34
C ALA A 302 39.26 27.27 6.94
N LYS A 303 39.30 25.93 6.84
CA LYS A 303 40.42 25.09 7.31
C LYS A 303 41.54 24.93 6.29
N SER A 304 41.34 25.39 5.05
CA SER A 304 42.33 25.22 3.98
C SER A 304 43.64 25.95 4.28
N LYS A 305 44.75 25.40 3.77
CA LYS A 305 46.08 26.03 3.87
C LYS A 305 46.10 27.40 3.19
N ASP A 306 45.34 27.55 2.11
CA ASP A 306 45.20 28.80 1.36
C ASP A 306 44.51 29.90 2.17
N THR A 307 43.47 29.57 2.94
CA THR A 307 42.84 30.52 3.87
C THR A 307 43.80 30.96 4.95
N LYS A 308 44.58 30.03 5.50
CA LYS A 308 45.62 30.37 6.50
C LYS A 308 46.69 31.28 5.88
N LEU A 309 47.15 30.99 4.68
CA LEU A 309 48.13 31.80 3.95
C LEU A 309 47.59 33.20 3.64
N LEU A 310 46.37 33.30 3.11
CA LEU A 310 45.70 34.56 2.81
C LEU A 310 45.48 35.40 4.07
N ALA A 311 45.03 34.78 5.17
CA ALA A 311 44.85 35.48 6.44
C ALA A 311 46.18 35.96 7.03
N SER A 312 47.25 35.18 6.89
CA SER A 312 48.59 35.55 7.35
C SER A 312 49.15 36.73 6.58
N ILE A 313 49.02 36.75 5.25
CA ILE A 313 49.51 37.88 4.45
C ILE A 313 48.67 39.15 4.68
N ILE A 314 47.34 39.03 4.82
CA ILE A 314 46.48 40.16 5.21
C ILE A 314 46.92 40.75 6.55
N GLN A 315 47.30 39.92 7.52
CA GLN A 315 47.83 40.43 8.79
C GLN A 315 49.18 41.13 8.64
N CYS A 316 50.04 40.64 7.74
CA CYS A 316 51.32 41.28 7.47
C CYS A 316 51.16 42.67 6.84
N GLU A 317 50.23 42.79 5.89
CA GLU A 317 50.03 44.02 5.10
C GLU A 317 49.07 45.03 5.76
N ALA A 318 47.97 44.54 6.33
CA ALA A 318 46.87 45.37 6.82
C ALA A 318 46.48 45.04 8.27
N GLY A 319 47.36 44.41 9.06
CA GLY A 319 47.05 44.00 10.43
C GLY A 319 46.57 45.13 11.35
N GLY A 320 47.12 46.33 11.17
CA GLY A 320 46.76 47.57 11.89
C GLY A 320 45.58 48.35 11.29
N GLU A 321 45.06 47.94 10.13
CA GLU A 321 44.00 48.64 9.42
C GLU A 321 42.59 48.26 9.93
N SER A 322 41.58 49.01 9.47
CA SER A 322 40.18 48.69 9.66
C SER A 322 39.82 47.30 9.09
N TYR A 323 38.69 46.75 9.52
CA TYR A 323 38.23 45.46 9.01
C TYR A 323 38.01 45.49 7.50
N GLU A 324 37.46 46.59 7.00
CA GLU A 324 37.23 46.85 5.59
C GLU A 324 38.55 46.95 4.81
N GLY A 325 39.60 47.51 5.41
CA GLY A 325 40.95 47.56 4.82
C GLY A 325 41.59 46.17 4.73
N LYS A 326 41.39 45.33 5.74
CA LYS A 326 41.82 43.91 5.71
C LYS A 326 41.11 43.12 4.61
N VAL A 327 39.80 43.30 4.45
CA VAL A 327 39.02 42.68 3.38
C VAL A 327 39.49 43.19 2.01
N ALA A 328 39.78 44.48 1.89
CA ALA A 328 40.25 45.10 0.66
C ALA A 328 41.59 44.53 0.19
N VAL A 329 42.58 44.37 1.08
CA VAL A 329 43.85 43.72 0.74
C VAL A 329 43.64 42.25 0.33
N GLY A 330 42.77 41.53 1.04
CA GLY A 330 42.37 40.17 0.65
C GLY A 330 41.74 40.11 -0.74
N ALA A 331 40.86 41.05 -1.05
CA ALA A 331 40.19 41.16 -2.34
C ALA A 331 41.18 41.43 -3.48
N VAL A 332 42.19 42.30 -3.29
CA VAL A 332 43.26 42.51 -4.29
C VAL A 332 44.00 41.22 -4.61
N ILE A 333 44.37 40.43 -3.60
CA ILE A 333 45.04 39.14 -3.81
C ILE A 333 44.14 38.20 -4.62
N MET A 334 42.84 38.12 -4.27
CA MET A 334 41.88 37.31 -5.01
C MET A 334 41.62 37.81 -6.43
N ASN A 335 41.65 39.12 -6.66
CA ASN A 335 41.52 39.73 -7.98
C ASN A 335 42.74 39.43 -8.86
N ARG A 336 43.95 39.41 -8.27
CA ARG A 336 45.16 38.94 -8.95
C ARG A 336 45.03 37.46 -9.32
N VAL A 337 44.61 36.59 -8.41
CA VAL A 337 44.38 35.17 -8.70
C VAL A 337 43.39 34.96 -9.87
N LYS A 338 42.37 35.82 -9.98
CA LYS A 338 41.38 35.80 -11.07
C LYS A 338 41.87 36.45 -12.37
N SER A 339 42.94 37.25 -12.31
CA SER A 339 43.46 37.99 -13.46
C SER A 339 44.44 37.14 -14.26
N LYS A 340 44.34 37.20 -15.59
CA LYS A 340 45.25 36.49 -16.52
C LYS A 340 46.71 36.98 -16.44
N SER A 341 46.93 38.17 -15.87
CA SER A 341 48.26 38.80 -15.77
C SER A 341 49.08 38.35 -14.55
N PHE A 342 48.49 37.52 -13.69
CA PHE A 342 49.11 37.06 -12.44
C PHE A 342 49.01 35.53 -12.31
N PRO A 343 49.77 34.92 -11.39
CA PRO A 343 49.60 33.51 -11.06
C PRO A 343 48.16 33.20 -10.63
N ASN A 344 47.64 32.05 -11.05
CA ASN A 344 46.27 31.62 -10.80
C ASN A 344 46.07 30.90 -9.44
N SER A 345 46.97 31.12 -8.48
CA SER A 345 46.89 30.55 -7.13
C SER A 345 47.30 31.56 -6.06
N ILE A 346 46.72 31.45 -4.87
CA ILE A 346 47.02 32.36 -3.75
C ILE A 346 48.50 32.29 -3.39
N SER A 347 49.05 31.07 -3.30
CA SER A 347 50.49 30.88 -3.09
C SER A 347 51.32 31.55 -4.18
N GLY A 348 50.97 31.35 -5.47
CA GLY A 348 51.69 31.98 -6.58
C GLY A 348 51.69 33.51 -6.51
N VAL A 349 50.55 34.13 -6.17
CA VAL A 349 50.46 35.59 -6.01
C VAL A 349 51.23 36.08 -4.79
N VAL A 350 51.14 35.40 -3.65
CA VAL A 350 51.81 35.80 -2.40
C VAL A 350 53.33 35.67 -2.51
N TYR A 351 53.84 34.61 -3.13
CA TYR A 351 55.29 34.39 -3.27
C TYR A 351 55.89 35.01 -4.54
N GLN A 352 55.12 35.76 -5.33
CA GLN A 352 55.64 36.47 -6.50
C GLN A 352 56.69 37.52 -6.06
N GLY A 353 57.86 37.49 -6.70
CA GLY A 353 58.99 38.35 -6.35
C GLY A 353 58.64 39.84 -6.35
N GLY A 354 59.01 40.55 -5.27
CA GLY A 354 58.85 42.00 -5.12
C GLY A 354 57.43 42.50 -4.82
N GLN A 355 56.43 41.61 -4.68
CA GLN A 355 55.04 42.02 -4.43
C GLN A 355 54.70 42.22 -2.94
N PHE A 356 55.27 41.39 -2.06
CA PHE A 356 54.99 41.39 -0.62
C PHE A 356 56.28 41.33 0.19
N THR A 357 56.73 42.47 0.72
CA THR A 357 57.95 42.60 1.54
C THR A 357 58.01 41.64 2.76
N PRO A 358 56.89 41.33 3.44
CA PRO A 358 56.86 40.38 4.56
C PRO A 358 57.28 38.94 4.23
N VAL A 359 57.26 38.56 2.95
CA VAL A 359 57.67 37.22 2.49
C VAL A 359 59.18 37.05 2.58
N ALA A 360 59.94 38.01 2.06
CA ALA A 360 61.40 37.98 2.03
C ALA A 360 62.04 38.21 3.42
N THR A 361 61.31 38.87 4.33
CA THR A 361 61.79 39.23 5.67
C THR A 361 61.50 38.17 6.74
N GLY A 362 60.83 37.06 6.39
CA GLY A 362 60.46 36.01 7.33
C GLY A 362 59.25 36.32 8.23
N ARG A 363 58.71 37.55 8.18
CA ARG A 363 57.53 37.95 8.96
C ARG A 363 56.30 37.10 8.61
N LEU A 364 56.09 36.76 7.34
CA LEU A 364 54.99 35.89 6.93
C LEU A 364 55.12 34.49 7.53
N ALA A 365 56.33 33.93 7.59
CA ALA A 365 56.59 32.62 8.19
C ALA A 365 56.23 32.63 9.69
N ASN A 366 56.61 33.68 10.42
CA ASN A 366 56.25 33.84 11.83
C ASN A 366 54.73 33.92 12.05
N VAL A 367 53.98 34.61 11.18
CA VAL A 367 52.51 34.69 11.29
C VAL A 367 51.85 33.36 10.91
N LEU A 368 52.41 32.62 9.95
CA LEU A 368 51.95 31.26 9.61
C LEU A 368 52.14 30.27 10.77
N GLU A 369 53.24 30.37 11.51
CA GLU A 369 53.52 29.53 12.67
C GLU A 369 52.62 29.88 13.86
N ASN A 370 52.58 31.15 14.25
CA ASN A 370 51.80 31.62 15.40
C ASN A 370 50.27 31.67 15.14
N GLY A 371 49.88 31.67 13.87
CA GLY A 371 48.50 31.79 13.43
C GLY A 371 48.03 33.24 13.30
N PRO A 372 47.31 33.59 12.22
CA PRO A 372 46.81 34.95 12.03
C PRO A 372 45.67 35.26 12.99
N THR A 373 45.42 36.53 13.29
CA THR A 373 44.33 37.02 14.16
C THR A 373 42.95 36.64 13.63
N ALA A 374 41.95 36.56 14.51
CA ALA A 374 40.57 36.22 14.13
C ALA A 374 39.98 37.19 13.10
N SER A 375 40.30 38.49 13.20
CA SER A 375 39.87 39.51 12.25
C SER A 375 40.44 39.26 10.85
N CYS A 376 41.73 38.90 10.73
CA CYS A 376 42.35 38.62 9.43
C CYS A 376 41.87 37.28 8.83
N ARG A 377 41.60 36.26 9.67
CA ARG A 377 40.96 35.01 9.23
C ARG A 377 39.57 35.23 8.65
N LYS A 378 38.76 36.07 9.30
CA LYS A 378 37.42 36.42 8.82
C LYS A 378 37.49 37.21 7.51
N ALA A 379 38.40 38.19 7.41
CA ALA A 379 38.61 38.96 6.19
C ALA A 379 39.08 38.08 5.00
N ALA A 380 39.99 37.14 5.24
CA ALA A 380 40.42 36.17 4.23
C ALA A 380 39.28 35.29 3.74
N LEU A 381 38.42 34.80 4.64
CA LEU A 381 37.26 33.99 4.28
C LEU A 381 36.25 34.78 3.43
N GLU A 382 35.97 36.04 3.79
CA GLU A 382 35.08 36.91 3.00
C GLU A 382 35.65 37.18 1.60
N ALA A 383 36.97 37.43 1.49
CA ALA A 383 37.62 37.61 0.19
C ALA A 383 37.57 36.34 -0.68
N LEU A 384 37.79 35.16 -0.09
CA LEU A 384 37.67 33.86 -0.76
C LEU A 384 36.23 33.58 -1.23
N GLN A 385 35.24 34.02 -0.46
CA GLN A 385 33.82 33.97 -0.83
C GLN A 385 33.43 35.01 -1.90
N GLY A 386 34.39 35.84 -2.35
CA GLY A 386 34.22 36.78 -3.44
C GLY A 386 33.84 38.19 -3.02
N ARG A 387 33.90 38.53 -1.73
CA ARG A 387 33.70 39.91 -1.28
C ARG A 387 34.85 40.79 -1.77
N ASP A 388 34.52 41.85 -2.50
CA ASP A 388 35.46 42.85 -2.98
C ASP A 388 34.87 44.26 -2.79
N ASN A 389 35.53 45.08 -1.97
CA ASN A 389 35.19 46.48 -1.73
C ASN A 389 36.16 47.47 -2.42
N THR A 390 37.06 46.99 -3.27
CA THR A 390 38.09 47.78 -3.95
C THR A 390 37.73 48.18 -5.37
N GLY A 391 36.61 47.69 -5.91
CA GLY A 391 36.22 47.89 -7.30
C GLY A 391 37.10 47.11 -8.28
N GLY A 392 37.57 45.91 -7.92
CA GLY A 392 38.42 45.10 -8.78
C GLY A 392 39.87 45.61 -8.84
N ALA A 393 40.40 46.23 -7.78
CA ALA A 393 41.77 46.70 -7.76
C ALA A 393 42.77 45.53 -7.82
N LEU A 394 43.90 45.78 -8.47
CA LEU A 394 45.00 44.81 -8.59
C LEU A 394 46.23 45.26 -7.81
N TYR A 395 46.26 46.51 -7.33
CA TYR A 395 47.36 47.06 -6.55
C TYR A 395 46.84 47.87 -5.37
N PHE A 396 47.68 48.04 -4.35
CA PHE A 396 47.41 48.92 -3.22
C PHE A 396 48.71 49.57 -2.73
N GLY A 397 48.59 50.73 -2.08
CA GLY A 397 49.72 51.44 -1.49
C GLY A 397 49.28 52.51 -0.49
N THR A 398 50.23 53.06 0.27
CA THR A 398 49.97 54.11 1.28
C THR A 398 50.05 55.52 0.71
N LYS A 399 50.60 55.68 -0.50
CA LYS A 399 50.61 56.97 -1.23
C LYS A 399 49.34 57.10 -2.05
N ALA A 400 48.84 58.34 -2.16
CA ALA A 400 47.79 58.65 -3.11
C ALA A 400 48.23 58.29 -4.53
N HIS A 401 47.36 57.61 -5.26
CA HIS A 401 47.58 57.21 -6.65
C HIS A 401 46.43 57.76 -7.51
N SER A 402 46.70 58.13 -8.76
CA SER A 402 45.67 58.62 -9.68
C SER A 402 45.82 57.96 -11.04
N PRO A 403 44.80 57.24 -11.56
CA PRO A 403 43.47 57.07 -10.95
C PRO A 403 43.48 56.03 -9.81
N ALA A 404 42.73 56.31 -8.73
CA ALA A 404 42.42 55.36 -7.67
C ALA A 404 41.01 54.78 -7.85
N LYS A 405 40.84 53.50 -7.53
CA LYS A 405 39.53 52.82 -7.51
C LYS A 405 38.83 52.93 -6.17
N ALA A 406 39.58 52.90 -5.07
CA ALA A 406 39.06 53.09 -3.72
C ALA A 406 40.14 53.56 -2.74
N THR A 407 39.73 54.22 -1.67
CA THR A 407 40.58 54.53 -0.50
C THR A 407 39.89 53.98 0.74
N ILE A 408 40.52 53.03 1.42
CA ILE A 408 39.93 52.28 2.54
C ILE A 408 41.00 52.13 3.61
N GLY A 409 40.76 52.74 4.78
CA GLY A 409 41.80 52.86 5.82
C GLY A 409 42.95 53.75 5.34
N GLY A 410 44.19 53.36 5.68
CA GLY A 410 45.42 54.01 5.26
C GLY A 410 45.89 53.67 3.83
N HIS A 411 45.09 52.92 3.05
CA HIS A 411 45.47 52.44 1.73
C HIS A 411 44.64 53.03 0.60
N THR A 412 45.33 53.30 -0.53
CA THR A 412 44.74 53.59 -1.83
C THR A 412 44.87 52.37 -2.74
N PHE A 413 43.76 51.96 -3.36
CA PHE A 413 43.64 50.77 -4.21
C PHE A 413 43.44 51.20 -5.67
N TYR A 414 44.15 50.56 -6.62
CA TYR A 414 44.15 50.94 -8.04
C TYR A 414 44.26 49.75 -9.01
#